data_AF-A0ABD2WDX3-F1
#
_entry.id   AF-A0ABD2WDX3-F1
#
_cell.length_a   1.000
_cell.length_b   1.000
_cell.length_c   1.000
_cell.angle_alpha   90.00
_cell.angle_beta   90.00
_cell.angle_gamma   90.00
#
_symmetry.space_group_name_H-M   'P 1'
#
loop_
_entity.id
_entity.type
_entity.pdbx_description
1 polymer ?
#
loop_
_entity_poly.entity_id
_entity_poly.type
_entity_poly.pdbx_seq_one_letter_code
_entity_poly.pdbx_strand_id
1 'polypeptide(L)'
;MCAGYLKFLCLPPEFASKLDNIYLTLLFESRERKEFGNMAVFRPLLRELMELEDKPLMMTTTGYLIFVRCFVFHGDNLGIHETLGFVESFVANFPCRMCKIVKEDLKIASEENPLLMRTVENYEADCAIDCVSETGINSKCIFNELNNYHCITNASSDVMHDIDEGVSRYIMSFLILEFCKKNTSI
;
A
#
# COMPACT_ATOMS: atom_id res chain seq x y z
N MET A 1 -1.81 13.96 -11.66
CA MET A 1 -1.71 12.74 -12.49
C MET A 1 -1.21 11.63 -11.59
N CYS A 2 -1.84 10.46 -11.65
CA CYS A 2 -1.51 9.27 -10.87
C CYS A 2 -1.02 8.19 -11.86
N ALA A 3 0.02 7.45 -11.48
CA ALA A 3 0.59 6.39 -12.30
C ALA A 3 0.72 5.10 -11.47
N GLY A 4 0.23 4.00 -12.03
CA GLY A 4 0.40 2.65 -11.49
C GLY A 4 1.50 1.92 -12.24
N TYR A 5 2.39 1.26 -11.50
CA TYR A 5 3.49 0.48 -12.06
C TYR A 5 3.42 -0.97 -11.59
N LEU A 6 3.78 -1.90 -12.47
CA LEU A 6 3.95 -3.31 -12.17
C LEU A 6 5.43 -3.66 -12.15
N LYS A 7 5.83 -4.42 -11.12
CA LYS A 7 7.16 -4.99 -10.97
C LYS A 7 7.03 -6.46 -10.61
N PHE A 8 7.92 -7.29 -11.14
CA PHE A 8 7.99 -8.69 -10.76
C PHE A 8 8.89 -8.84 -9.52
N LEU A 9 8.31 -9.26 -8.40
CA LEU A 9 9.04 -9.43 -7.13
C LEU A 9 10.01 -10.62 -7.14
N CYS A 10 9.86 -11.53 -8.11
CA CYS A 10 10.73 -12.70 -8.28
C CYS A 10 11.98 -12.42 -9.13
N LEU A 11 12.20 -11.17 -9.57
CA LEU A 11 13.42 -10.81 -10.27
C LEU A 11 14.61 -10.78 -9.31
N PRO A 12 15.79 -11.25 -9.73
CA PRO A 12 17.01 -11.05 -8.94
C PRO A 12 17.26 -9.57 -8.65
N PRO A 13 17.86 -9.21 -7.50
CA PRO A 13 18.03 -7.83 -7.07
C PRO A 13 18.72 -6.94 -8.10
N GLU A 14 19.65 -7.49 -8.88
CA GLU A 14 20.41 -6.77 -9.91
C GLU A 14 19.52 -6.34 -11.11
N PHE A 15 18.35 -6.95 -11.25
CA PHE A 15 17.36 -6.64 -12.27
C PHE A 15 16.14 -5.89 -11.73
N ALA A 16 15.79 -6.06 -10.45
CA ALA A 16 14.60 -5.49 -9.85
C ALA A 16 14.54 -3.95 -9.93
N SER A 17 15.69 -3.29 -9.90
CA SER A 17 15.79 -1.82 -9.98
C SER A 17 15.96 -1.26 -11.41
N LYS A 18 16.06 -2.12 -12.44
CA LYS A 18 16.19 -1.64 -13.83
C LYS A 18 14.85 -1.09 -14.33
N LEU A 19 14.88 0.08 -14.96
CA LEU A 19 13.68 0.71 -15.52
C LEU A 19 12.95 -0.18 -16.54
N ASP A 20 13.70 -1.00 -17.28
CA ASP A 20 13.14 -1.96 -18.25
C ASP A 20 12.27 -3.05 -17.61
N ASN A 21 12.35 -3.21 -16.28
CA ASN A 21 11.57 -4.17 -15.48
C ASN A 21 10.46 -3.48 -14.65
N ILE A 22 10.15 -2.22 -14.95
CA ILE A 22 9.08 -1.44 -14.32
C ILE A 22 8.08 -1.05 -15.40
N TYR A 23 6.91 -1.67 -15.38
CA TYR A 23 5.91 -1.52 -16.44
C TYR A 23 4.82 -0.56 -16.00
N LEU A 24 4.58 0.51 -16.77
CA LEU A 24 3.41 1.37 -16.57
C LEU A 24 2.14 0.58 -16.90
N THR A 25 1.22 0.48 -15.95
CA THR A 25 -0.04 -0.28 -16.12
C THR A 25 -1.28 0.59 -16.13
N LEU A 26 -1.23 1.77 -15.48
CA LEU A 26 -2.36 2.67 -15.41
C LEU A 26 -1.88 4.11 -15.31
N LEU A 27 -2.54 5.01 -16.04
CA LEU A 27 -2.31 6.44 -15.96
C LEU A 27 -3.66 7.16 -15.99
N PHE A 28 -3.90 8.00 -14.99
CA PHE A 28 -5.16 8.75 -14.89
C PHE A 28 -4.96 10.07 -14.15
N GLU A 29 -5.94 10.97 -14.22
CA GLU A 29 -5.90 12.19 -13.41
C GLU A 29 -6.45 11.93 -12.01
N SER A 30 -5.78 12.42 -10.97
CA SER A 30 -6.24 12.27 -9.58
C SER A 30 -7.66 12.79 -9.34
N ARG A 31 -8.14 13.74 -10.18
CA ARG A 31 -9.51 14.25 -10.16
C ARG A 31 -10.54 13.19 -10.57
N GLU A 32 -10.21 12.34 -11.55
CA GLU A 32 -11.10 11.28 -12.02
C GLU A 32 -11.40 10.27 -10.92
N ARG A 33 -10.42 9.95 -10.05
CA ARG A 33 -10.64 9.09 -8.88
C ARG A 33 -11.65 9.71 -7.91
N LYS A 34 -11.56 11.02 -7.69
CA LYS A 34 -12.50 11.74 -6.79
C LYS A 34 -13.90 11.85 -7.37
N GLU A 35 -14.01 11.96 -8.70
CA GLU A 35 -15.28 12.10 -9.40
C GLU A 35 -15.99 10.76 -9.62
N PHE A 36 -15.26 9.73 -10.05
CA PHE A 36 -15.83 8.45 -10.48
C PHE A 36 -15.56 7.29 -9.51
N GLY A 37 -14.68 7.47 -8.52
CA GLY A 37 -14.30 6.47 -7.54
C GLY A 37 -13.30 5.43 -8.05
N ASN A 38 -12.80 4.62 -7.11
CA ASN A 38 -11.77 3.62 -7.40
C ASN A 38 -12.23 2.59 -8.43
N MET A 39 -13.46 2.09 -8.32
CA MET A 39 -13.97 1.06 -9.22
C MET A 39 -13.94 1.49 -10.68
N ALA A 40 -14.30 2.74 -10.99
CA ALA A 40 -14.30 3.23 -12.36
C ALA A 40 -12.87 3.40 -12.91
N VAL A 41 -11.99 4.02 -12.12
CA VAL A 41 -10.62 4.35 -12.53
C VAL A 41 -9.74 3.12 -12.67
N PHE A 42 -9.79 2.20 -11.71
CA PHE A 42 -8.92 1.02 -11.67
C PHE A 42 -9.53 -0.19 -12.40
N ARG A 43 -10.75 -0.08 -12.94
CA ARG A 43 -11.40 -1.17 -13.69
C ARG A 43 -10.51 -1.81 -14.76
N PRO A 44 -9.76 -1.05 -15.59
CA PRO A 44 -8.91 -1.64 -16.62
C PRO A 44 -7.84 -2.54 -16.00
N LEU A 45 -7.15 -2.03 -14.96
CA LEU A 45 -6.11 -2.76 -14.23
C LEU A 45 -6.68 -4.01 -13.55
N LEU A 46 -7.81 -3.88 -12.85
CA LEU A 46 -8.45 -5.02 -12.18
C LEU A 46 -8.77 -6.14 -13.17
N ARG A 47 -9.32 -5.81 -14.34
CA ARG A 47 -9.62 -6.79 -15.40
C ARG A 47 -8.37 -7.50 -15.92
N GLU A 48 -7.30 -6.77 -16.19
CA GLU A 48 -6.04 -7.37 -16.65
C GLU A 48 -5.45 -8.30 -15.59
N LEU A 49 -5.48 -7.90 -14.31
CA LEU A 49 -5.02 -8.73 -13.21
C LEU A 49 -5.86 -10.01 -13.07
N MET A 50 -7.19 -9.92 -13.18
CA MET A 50 -8.07 -11.09 -13.17
C MET A 50 -7.77 -12.05 -14.33
N GLU A 51 -7.51 -11.52 -15.53
CA GLU A 51 -7.15 -12.33 -16.69
C GLU A 51 -5.79 -13.03 -16.51
N LEU A 52 -4.80 -12.32 -15.94
CA LEU A 52 -3.47 -12.87 -15.64
C LEU A 52 -3.48 -13.95 -14.55
N GLU A 53 -4.45 -13.89 -13.62
CA GLU A 53 -4.64 -14.93 -12.61
C GLU A 53 -5.26 -16.20 -13.20
N ASP A 54 -6.16 -16.06 -14.17
CA ASP A 54 -6.92 -17.18 -14.77
C ASP A 54 -6.20 -17.81 -15.96
N LYS A 55 -5.47 -17.03 -16.76
CA LYS A 55 -4.78 -17.48 -17.97
C LYS A 55 -3.27 -17.39 -17.83
N PRO A 56 -2.52 -18.39 -18.33
CA PRO A 56 -1.07 -18.33 -18.29
C PRO A 56 -0.56 -17.21 -19.21
N LEU A 57 0.37 -16.42 -18.70
CA LEU A 57 1.10 -15.41 -19.47
C LEU A 57 1.89 -16.06 -20.61
N MET A 58 2.53 -17.19 -20.33
CA MET A 58 3.32 -17.94 -21.31
C MET A 58 3.48 -19.41 -20.92
N MET A 59 3.89 -20.23 -21.88
CA MET A 59 4.36 -21.59 -21.65
C MET A 59 5.86 -21.68 -21.93
N THR A 60 6.62 -22.31 -21.05
CA THR A 60 8.05 -22.53 -21.26
C THR A 60 8.28 -23.58 -22.34
N THR A 61 9.50 -23.64 -22.88
CA THR A 61 9.91 -24.71 -23.82
C THR A 61 9.84 -26.10 -23.20
N THR A 62 9.89 -26.18 -21.87
CA THR A 62 9.75 -27.41 -21.07
C THR A 62 8.30 -27.76 -20.73
N GLY A 63 7.32 -26.97 -21.19
CA GLY A 63 5.89 -27.23 -21.02
C GLY A 63 5.27 -26.71 -19.72
N TYR A 64 5.98 -25.90 -18.92
CA TYR A 64 5.40 -25.28 -17.73
C TYR A 64 4.58 -24.04 -18.11
N LEU A 65 3.40 -23.92 -17.54
CA LEU A 65 2.55 -22.74 -17.66
C LEU A 65 2.93 -21.71 -16.59
N ILE A 66 3.18 -20.47 -17.00
CA ILE A 66 3.54 -19.38 -16.11
C ILE A 66 2.32 -18.48 -15.91
N PHE A 67 1.91 -18.31 -14.65
CA PHE A 67 0.82 -17.43 -14.25
C PHE A 67 1.38 -16.21 -13.52
N VAL A 68 0.67 -15.08 -13.63
CA VAL A 68 1.00 -13.86 -12.90
C VAL A 68 -0.09 -13.60 -11.88
N ARG A 69 0.29 -13.28 -10.64
CA ARG A 69 -0.65 -12.98 -9.56
C ARG A 69 -0.30 -11.65 -8.92
N CYS A 70 -1.32 -10.88 -8.56
CA CYS A 70 -1.11 -9.69 -7.76
C CYS A 70 -0.72 -10.11 -6.35
N PHE A 71 0.50 -9.77 -5.93
CA PHE A 71 0.96 -10.09 -4.58
C PHE A 71 0.68 -8.95 -3.60
N VAL A 72 0.88 -7.72 -4.02
CA VAL A 72 0.87 -6.55 -3.13
C VAL A 72 0.63 -5.28 -3.93
N PHE A 73 -0.16 -4.36 -3.37
CA PHE A 73 -0.16 -2.96 -3.77
C PHE A 73 0.82 -2.20 -2.89
N HIS A 74 1.72 -1.44 -3.52
CA HIS A 74 2.81 -0.75 -2.86
C HIS A 74 2.89 0.70 -3.32
N GLY A 75 3.17 1.60 -2.38
CA GLY A 75 3.20 3.04 -2.59
C GLY A 75 3.23 3.78 -1.26
N ASP A 76 3.30 5.10 -1.33
CA ASP A 76 3.24 5.96 -0.15
C ASP A 76 1.93 5.79 0.63
N ASN A 77 1.93 6.26 1.88
CA ASN A 77 0.77 6.05 2.76
C ASN A 77 -0.51 6.63 2.18
N LEU A 78 -0.47 7.82 1.56
CA LEU A 78 -1.67 8.41 0.98
C LEU A 78 -2.15 7.60 -0.22
N GLY A 79 -1.27 7.30 -1.19
CA GLY A 79 -1.62 6.56 -2.39
C GLY A 79 -2.19 5.17 -2.10
N ILE A 80 -1.67 4.46 -1.09
CA ILE A 80 -2.23 3.16 -0.68
C ILE A 80 -3.59 3.31 -0.01
N HIS A 81 -3.78 4.31 0.86
CA HIS A 81 -5.09 4.56 1.46
C HIS A 81 -6.14 4.91 0.40
N GLU A 82 -5.77 5.80 -0.53
CA GLU A 82 -6.58 6.20 -1.68
C GLU A 82 -6.96 4.99 -2.55
N THR A 83 -6.00 4.11 -2.84
CA THR A 83 -6.18 2.96 -3.76
C THR A 83 -6.99 1.84 -3.12
N LEU A 84 -6.76 1.54 -1.83
CA LEU A 84 -7.38 0.41 -1.14
C LEU A 84 -8.66 0.77 -0.38
N GLY A 85 -9.08 2.05 -0.41
CA GLY A 85 -10.35 2.49 0.17
C GLY A 85 -10.30 2.77 1.68
N PHE A 86 -9.12 3.03 2.24
CA PHE A 86 -8.98 3.48 3.63
C PHE A 86 -9.13 4.99 3.75
N VAL A 87 -9.35 5.48 4.97
CA VAL A 87 -9.43 6.91 5.25
C VAL A 87 -8.13 7.62 4.85
N GLU A 88 -8.25 8.69 4.06
CA GLU A 88 -7.11 9.45 3.53
C GLU A 88 -6.58 10.49 4.54
N SER A 89 -7.33 10.70 5.64
CA SER A 89 -6.98 11.65 6.69
C SER A 89 -6.23 10.97 7.83
N PHE A 90 -4.94 11.28 7.98
CA PHE A 90 -4.10 10.77 9.07
C PHE A 90 -4.40 11.37 10.45
N VAL A 91 -5.39 12.28 10.53
CA VAL A 91 -5.93 12.81 11.80
C VAL A 91 -7.31 12.24 12.15
N ALA A 92 -7.81 11.29 11.35
CA ALA A 92 -9.03 10.53 11.63
C ALA A 92 -8.89 9.69 12.91
N ASN A 93 -10.02 9.20 13.43
CA ASN A 93 -10.05 8.38 14.65
C ASN A 93 -9.31 7.05 14.47
N PHE A 94 -9.42 6.43 13.29
CA PHE A 94 -8.79 5.15 12.96
C PHE A 94 -7.94 5.29 11.69
N PRO A 95 -6.77 5.95 11.77
CA PRO A 95 -5.99 6.31 10.59
C PRO A 95 -5.12 5.16 10.05
N CYS A 96 -5.03 4.02 10.74
CA CYS A 96 -4.16 2.91 10.35
C CYS A 96 -4.90 1.90 9.44
N ARG A 97 -4.25 1.50 8.33
CA ARG A 97 -4.74 0.43 7.43
C ARG A 97 -4.45 -0.98 7.94
N MET A 98 -3.50 -1.15 8.88
CA MET A 98 -3.08 -2.47 9.39
C MET A 98 -3.79 -2.86 10.68
N CYS A 99 -4.13 -1.88 11.52
CA CYS A 99 -4.79 -2.09 12.80
C CYS A 99 -5.90 -1.06 13.05
N LYS A 100 -6.69 -1.31 14.09
CA LYS A 100 -7.83 -0.52 14.55
C LYS A 100 -7.49 0.34 15.76
N ILE A 101 -6.21 0.69 15.95
CA ILE A 101 -5.80 1.58 17.04
C ILE A 101 -6.42 2.96 16.84
N VAL A 102 -6.92 3.55 17.93
CA VAL A 102 -7.42 4.93 17.90
C VAL A 102 -6.24 5.90 17.83
N LYS A 103 -6.42 7.02 17.13
CA LYS A 103 -5.39 8.04 16.90
C LYS A 103 -4.74 8.54 18.20
N GLU A 104 -5.50 8.64 19.27
CA GLU A 104 -5.02 9.11 20.57
C GLU A 104 -3.98 8.15 21.15
N ASP A 105 -4.23 6.85 21.06
CA ASP A 105 -3.32 5.79 21.52
C ASP A 105 -2.15 5.61 20.56
N LEU A 106 -2.36 5.79 19.26
CA LEU A 106 -1.32 5.70 18.23
C LEU A 106 -0.14 6.64 18.50
N LYS A 107 -0.36 7.81 19.11
CA LYS A 107 0.68 8.81 19.39
C LYS A 107 1.72 8.33 20.40
N ILE A 108 1.36 7.39 21.25
CA ILE A 108 2.20 6.90 22.35
C ILE A 108 2.57 5.42 22.18
N ALA A 109 1.94 4.73 21.23
CA ALA A 109 2.26 3.35 20.92
C ALA A 109 3.69 3.23 20.38
N SER A 110 4.47 2.35 21.01
CA SER A 110 5.82 1.97 20.57
C SER A 110 5.91 0.55 20.00
N GLU A 111 4.83 -0.22 20.14
CA GLU A 111 4.76 -1.63 19.76
C GLU A 111 3.40 -1.92 19.12
N GLU A 112 3.38 -2.96 18.28
CA GLU A 112 2.13 -3.48 17.72
C GLU A 112 1.27 -4.11 18.82
N ASN A 113 -0.04 -3.89 18.76
CA ASN A 113 -1.00 -4.61 19.59
C ASN A 113 -1.75 -5.65 18.73
N PRO A 114 -1.44 -6.95 18.86
CA PRO A 114 -2.07 -8.01 18.06
C PRO A 114 -3.59 -8.06 18.17
N LEU A 115 -4.16 -7.60 19.30
CA LEU A 115 -5.62 -7.59 19.53
C LEU A 115 -6.34 -6.52 18.70
N LEU A 116 -5.61 -5.51 18.23
CA LEU A 116 -6.15 -4.43 17.41
C LEU A 116 -5.91 -4.65 15.92
N MET A 117 -5.26 -5.73 15.51
CA MET A 117 -4.98 -5.98 14.10
C MET A 117 -6.26 -6.12 13.29
N ARG A 118 -6.25 -5.57 12.07
CA ARG A 118 -7.33 -5.83 11.13
C ARG A 118 -7.22 -7.27 10.66
N THR A 119 -8.35 -7.94 10.63
CA THR A 119 -8.53 -9.29 10.11
C THR A 119 -9.50 -9.20 8.94
N VAL A 120 -9.56 -10.23 8.08
CA VAL A 120 -10.54 -10.24 6.99
C VAL A 120 -11.96 -10.11 7.56
N GLU A 121 -12.22 -10.82 8.66
CA GLU A 121 -13.53 -10.86 9.31
C GLU A 121 -13.92 -9.49 9.89
N ASN A 122 -13.01 -8.84 10.64
CA ASN A 122 -13.32 -7.53 11.22
C ASN A 122 -13.33 -6.40 10.17
N TYR A 123 -12.57 -6.54 9.08
CA TYR A 123 -12.60 -5.62 7.96
C TYR A 123 -13.95 -5.67 7.24
N GLU A 124 -14.46 -6.85 6.94
CA GLU A 124 -15.78 -7.01 6.31
C GLU A 124 -16.90 -6.50 7.21
N ALA A 125 -16.82 -6.75 8.52
CA ALA A 125 -17.74 -6.17 9.49
C ALA A 125 -17.67 -4.62 9.50
N ASP A 126 -16.47 -4.05 9.48
CA ASP A 126 -16.26 -2.60 9.44
C ASP A 126 -16.75 -1.99 8.11
N CYS A 127 -16.56 -2.67 6.97
CA CYS A 127 -17.13 -2.25 5.70
C CYS A 127 -18.66 -2.22 5.73
N ALA A 128 -19.30 -3.13 6.47
CA ALA A 128 -20.76 -3.17 6.60
C ALA A 128 -21.33 -2.07 7.52
N ILE A 129 -20.52 -1.49 8.42
CA ILE A 129 -20.93 -0.36 9.27
C ILE A 129 -21.12 0.92 8.43
N ASP A 130 -20.32 1.08 7.36
CA ASP A 130 -20.36 2.24 6.44
C ASP A 130 -20.22 3.62 7.15
N CYS A 131 -19.39 3.65 8.21
CA CYS A 131 -19.12 4.85 9.01
C CYS A 131 -17.62 5.10 9.15
N VAL A 132 -17.07 5.96 8.30
CA VAL A 132 -15.61 6.27 8.26
C VAL A 132 -15.07 6.72 9.63
N SER A 133 -15.84 7.50 10.40
CA SER A 133 -15.40 7.98 11.72
C SER A 133 -15.27 6.88 12.77
N GLU A 134 -15.92 5.73 12.56
CA GLU A 134 -15.88 4.57 13.45
C GLU A 134 -14.93 3.48 12.97
N THR A 135 -14.63 3.43 11.66
CA THR A 135 -13.89 2.30 11.08
C THR A 135 -12.59 2.68 10.39
N GLY A 136 -12.45 3.94 9.95
CA GLY A 136 -11.34 4.38 9.12
C GLY A 136 -11.36 3.80 7.70
N ILE A 137 -12.48 3.28 7.23
CA ILE A 137 -12.65 2.71 5.89
C ILE A 137 -13.62 3.60 5.11
N ASN A 138 -13.16 4.14 3.98
CA ASN A 138 -13.96 4.96 3.07
C ASN A 138 -14.81 4.10 2.14
N SER A 139 -14.26 2.97 1.67
CA SER A 139 -14.94 2.05 0.77
C SER A 139 -14.30 0.67 0.81
N LYS A 140 -15.06 -0.35 0.41
CA LYS A 140 -14.50 -1.70 0.25
C LYS A 140 -13.45 -1.70 -0.85
N CYS A 141 -12.33 -2.37 -0.60
CA CYS A 141 -11.23 -2.50 -1.54
C CYS A 141 -11.69 -3.32 -2.77
N ILE A 142 -11.67 -2.70 -3.94
CA ILE A 142 -12.09 -3.33 -5.20
C ILE A 142 -11.17 -4.50 -5.60
N PHE A 143 -9.91 -4.50 -5.15
CA PHE A 143 -8.95 -5.55 -5.50
C PHE A 143 -9.13 -6.83 -4.69
N ASN A 144 -9.99 -6.80 -3.64
CA ASN A 144 -10.39 -8.02 -2.94
C ASN A 144 -11.24 -8.96 -3.83
N GLU A 145 -11.60 -8.54 -5.05
CA GLU A 145 -12.19 -9.41 -6.09
C GLU A 145 -11.16 -10.38 -6.73
N LEU A 146 -9.86 -10.14 -6.55
CA LEU A 146 -8.80 -11.04 -7.02
C LEU A 146 -8.73 -12.31 -6.15
N ASN A 147 -8.46 -13.46 -6.75
CA ASN A 147 -8.54 -14.74 -6.04
C ASN A 147 -7.41 -14.95 -5.02
N ASN A 148 -6.24 -14.32 -5.24
CA ASN A 148 -5.05 -14.55 -4.42
C ASN A 148 -4.58 -13.29 -3.67
N TYR A 149 -5.46 -12.29 -3.55
CA TYR A 149 -5.14 -11.02 -2.92
C TYR A 149 -6.27 -10.57 -2.00
N HIS A 150 -5.91 -10.05 -0.82
CA HIS A 150 -6.81 -9.29 0.03
C HIS A 150 -6.04 -8.15 0.70
N CYS A 151 -6.62 -6.95 0.75
CA CYS A 151 -5.95 -5.74 1.26
C CYS A 151 -5.41 -5.86 2.69
N ILE A 152 -6.03 -6.72 3.51
CA ILE A 152 -5.60 -7.00 4.88
C ILE A 152 -4.45 -8.01 4.97
N THR A 153 -4.50 -9.12 4.22
CA THR A 153 -3.46 -10.16 4.29
C THR A 153 -2.23 -9.85 3.46
N ASN A 154 -2.37 -8.96 2.48
CA ASN A 154 -1.33 -8.54 1.55
C ASN A 154 -0.92 -7.08 1.80
N ALA A 155 -0.99 -6.63 3.06
CA ALA A 155 -0.59 -5.29 3.44
C ALA A 155 0.94 -5.12 3.31
N SER A 156 1.37 -3.93 2.91
CA SER A 156 2.79 -3.54 2.87
C SER A 156 2.99 -2.12 3.36
N SER A 157 4.24 -1.77 3.67
CA SER A 157 4.70 -0.42 3.99
C SER A 157 5.85 -0.04 3.08
N ASP A 158 6.00 1.25 2.81
CA ASP A 158 7.02 1.78 1.91
C ASP A 158 8.22 2.26 2.73
N VAL A 159 9.27 1.43 2.79
CA VAL A 159 10.49 1.76 3.55
C VAL A 159 11.16 3.02 3.02
N MET A 160 11.11 3.27 1.71
CA MET A 160 11.73 4.47 1.14
C MET A 160 11.01 5.73 1.64
N HIS A 161 9.68 5.76 1.60
CA HIS A 161 8.92 6.93 2.07
C HIS A 161 8.87 7.03 3.60
N ASP A 162 8.67 5.92 4.30
CA ASP A 162 8.48 5.92 5.76
C ASP A 162 9.81 6.10 6.51
N ILE A 163 10.88 5.45 6.03
CA ILE A 163 12.19 5.44 6.69
C ILE A 163 13.17 6.41 6.05
N ASP A 164 13.48 6.23 4.76
CA ASP A 164 14.60 6.95 4.13
C ASP A 164 14.28 8.43 3.92
N GLU A 165 13.13 8.74 3.30
CA GLU A 165 12.62 10.10 3.12
C GLU A 165 11.97 10.63 4.40
N GLY A 166 11.37 9.73 5.19
CA GLY A 166 10.68 10.03 6.43
C GLY A 166 11.62 10.17 7.62
N VAL A 167 11.54 9.21 8.56
CA VAL A 167 12.11 9.38 9.90
C VAL A 167 13.64 9.53 9.91
N SER A 168 14.35 8.83 9.03
CA SER A 168 15.82 8.82 9.00
C SER A 168 16.37 10.21 8.74
N ARG A 169 15.71 11.00 7.90
CA ARG A 169 16.10 12.40 7.63
C ARG A 169 16.16 13.24 8.90
N TYR A 170 15.16 13.10 9.77
CA TYR A 170 15.07 13.86 11.03
C TYR A 170 16.10 13.36 12.05
N ILE A 171 16.22 12.04 12.20
CA ILE A 171 17.18 11.42 13.12
C ILE A 171 18.61 11.80 12.73
N MET A 172 18.97 11.66 11.45
CA MET A 172 20.30 12.00 10.96
C MET A 172 20.62 13.50 11.16
N SER A 173 19.66 14.38 10.90
CA SER A 173 19.84 15.83 11.15
C SER A 173 20.12 16.10 12.62
N PHE A 174 19.36 15.48 13.53
CA PHE A 174 19.57 15.60 14.97
C PHE A 174 20.95 15.09 15.40
N LEU A 175 21.36 13.90 14.95
CA LEU A 175 22.64 13.30 15.28
C LEU A 175 23.83 14.15 14.81
N ILE A 176 23.76 14.69 13.59
CA ILE A 176 24.80 15.57 13.04
C ILE A 176 24.93 16.85 13.88
N LEU A 177 23.81 17.49 14.23
CA LEU A 177 23.82 18.69 15.07
C LEU A 177 24.44 18.42 16.45
N GLU A 178 24.09 17.31 17.10
CA GLU A 178 24.68 16.94 18.38
C GLU A 178 26.18 16.63 18.27
N PHE A 179 26.62 16.00 17.18
CA PHE A 179 28.04 15.77 16.93
C PHE A 179 28.82 17.08 16.71
N CYS A 180 28.27 18.02 15.95
CA CYS A 180 28.88 19.33 15.72
C CYS A 180 29.00 20.16 17.01
N LYS A 181 27.98 20.17 17.87
CA LYS A 181 28.02 20.85 19.18
C LYS A 181 29.15 20.31 20.07
N LYS A 182 29.34 19.00 20.10
CA LYS A 182 30.45 18.38 20.86
C LYS A 182 31.82 18.81 20.34
N ASN A 183 31.97 19.03 19.03
CA ASN A 183 33.23 19.45 18.42
C ASN A 183 33.49 20.97 18.46
N THR A 184 32.52 21.79 18.84
CA THR A 184 32.69 23.25 19.03
C THR A 184 32.88 23.66 20.49
N SER A 185 32.91 22.69 21.42
CA SER A 185 33.12 22.92 22.86
C SER A 185 34.61 22.88 23.27
N ILE A 186 35.50 23.40 22.42
CA ILE A 186 36.96 23.54 22.68
C ILE A 186 37.29 25.02 22.89
#